data_AF-A0A432QBS9-F1
#
_entry.id   AF-A0A432QBS9-F1
#
_cell.length_a   1.000
_cell.length_b   1.000
_cell.length_c   1.000
_cell.angle_alpha   90.00
_cell.angle_beta   90.00
_cell.angle_gamma   90.00
#
_symmetry.space_group_name_H-M   'P 1'
#
loop_
_entity.id
_entity.type
_entity.pdbx_description
1 polymer ?
#
loop_
_entity_poly.entity_id
_entity_poly.type
_entity_poly.pdbx_seq_one_letter_code
_entity_poly.pdbx_strand_id
1 'polypeptide(L)'
;MINRRSQGLNKREKKVLNRVILGVVVLSLLFLLFAPGRGVFPYRGLKKEVQRLNTENKTLQQQNVELAQEIERLKHDEAYFEQLARDKFGLLKKNEEVYELRKK
;
A
#
# COMPACT_ATOMS: atom_id res chain seq x y z
N MET A 1 -45.46 46.48 30.96
CA MET A 1 -44.23 46.27 31.76
C MET A 1 -43.99 44.78 31.91
N ILE A 2 -42.93 44.22 31.30
CA ILE A 2 -42.51 42.82 31.54
C ILE A 2 -41.08 42.85 32.05
N ASN A 3 -40.93 42.76 33.38
CA ASN A 3 -39.64 42.72 34.05
C ASN A 3 -39.12 41.27 34.04
N ARG A 4 -38.31 40.90 33.04
CA ARG A 4 -37.58 39.62 33.05
C ARG A 4 -36.41 39.75 34.02
N ARG A 5 -36.66 39.44 35.30
CA ARG A 5 -35.59 39.14 36.26
C ARG A 5 -34.81 37.94 35.72
N SER A 6 -33.64 38.20 35.15
CA SER A 6 -32.64 37.16 34.90
C SER A 6 -32.13 36.68 36.25
N GLN A 7 -32.80 35.68 36.83
CA GLN A 7 -32.22 34.94 37.94
C GLN A 7 -30.96 34.26 37.41
N GLY A 8 -29.80 34.73 37.86
CA GLY A 8 -28.52 34.15 37.47
C GLY A 8 -28.45 32.70 37.93
N LEU A 9 -27.82 31.86 37.11
CA LEU A 9 -27.65 30.42 37.36
C LEU A 9 -27.12 30.15 38.78
N ASN A 10 -27.82 29.29 39.50
CA ASN A 10 -27.45 28.88 40.85
C ASN A 10 -26.14 28.07 40.82
N LYS A 11 -25.38 28.03 41.93
CA LYS A 11 -24.04 27.39 41.96
C LYS A 11 -24.08 25.91 41.52
N ARG A 12 -25.19 25.22 41.78
CA ARG A 12 -25.42 23.82 41.35
C ARG A 12 -25.65 23.72 39.83
N GLU A 13 -26.45 24.62 39.26
CA GLU A 13 -26.74 24.68 37.82
C GLU A 13 -25.48 24.98 37.01
N LYS A 14 -24.62 25.91 37.49
CA LYS A 14 -23.32 26.17 36.87
C LYS A 14 -22.39 24.94 36.88
N LYS A 15 -22.37 24.17 37.98
CA LYS A 15 -21.58 22.93 38.05
C LYS A 15 -22.09 21.85 37.09
N VAL A 16 -23.41 21.69 36.98
CA VAL A 16 -24.02 20.76 36.03
C VAL A 16 -23.73 21.20 34.60
N LEU A 17 -23.90 22.48 34.28
CA LEU A 17 -23.60 23.04 32.97
C LEU A 17 -22.12 22.83 32.60
N ASN A 18 -21.19 23.10 33.50
CA ASN A 18 -19.76 22.85 33.26
C ASN A 18 -19.44 21.36 33.02
N ARG A 19 -20.10 20.45 33.73
CA ARG A 19 -19.95 19.00 33.50
C ARG A 19 -20.50 18.58 32.13
N VAL A 20 -21.64 19.13 31.73
CA VAL A 20 -22.23 18.87 30.40
C VAL A 20 -21.32 19.40 29.30
N ILE A 21 -20.83 20.63 29.43
CA ILE A 21 -19.88 21.22 28.47
C ILE A 21 -18.62 20.36 28.37
N LEU A 22 -18.05 19.94 29.50
CA LEU A 22 -16.89 19.06 29.52
C LEU A 22 -17.18 17.72 28.82
N GLY A 23 -18.34 17.11 29.08
CA GLY A 23 -18.77 15.88 28.42
C GLY A 23 -18.89 16.03 26.91
N VAL A 24 -19.48 17.14 26.44
CA VAL A 24 -19.60 17.44 25.01
C VAL A 24 -18.22 17.62 24.38
N VAL A 25 -17.31 18.38 25.01
CA VAL A 25 -15.94 18.58 24.50
C VAL A 25 -15.20 17.25 24.38
N VAL A 26 -15.28 16.39 25.39
CA VAL A 26 -14.64 15.06 25.37
C VAL A 26 -15.25 14.19 24.26
N LEU A 27 -16.57 14.17 24.10
CA LEU A 27 -17.23 13.42 23.03
C LEU A 27 -16.87 13.94 21.65
N SER A 28 -16.76 15.27 21.47
CA SER A 28 -16.32 15.87 20.21
C SER A 28 -14.87 15.52 19.88
N LEU A 29 -13.97 15.49 20.88
CA LEU A 29 -12.58 15.07 20.69
C LEU A 29 -12.50 13.57 20.33
N LEU A 30 -13.25 12.72 21.02
CA LEU A 30 -13.32 11.30 20.69
C LEU A 30 -13.88 11.09 19.29
N PHE A 31 -14.93 11.82 18.91
CA PHE A 31 -15.46 11.76 17.56
C PHE A 31 -14.43 12.18 16.52
N LEU A 32 -13.66 13.25 16.73
CA LEU A 32 -12.58 13.65 15.80
C LEU A 32 -11.48 12.59 15.67
N LEU A 33 -11.14 11.89 16.75
CA LEU A 33 -10.10 10.86 16.74
C LEU A 33 -10.57 9.55 16.10
N PHE A 34 -11.81 9.15 16.38
CA PHE A 34 -12.38 7.85 16.01
C PHE A 34 -13.42 7.91 14.87
N ALA A 35 -13.69 9.09 14.30
CA ALA A 35 -14.67 9.23 13.21
C ALA A 35 -14.27 8.36 12.01
N PRO A 36 -15.16 7.48 11.53
CA PRO A 36 -14.90 6.69 10.34
C PRO A 36 -14.74 7.61 9.13
N GLY A 37 -13.62 7.46 8.40
CA GLY A 37 -13.30 8.23 7.19
C GLY A 37 -12.66 9.61 7.40
N ARG A 38 -12.68 10.19 8.61
CA ARG A 38 -12.04 11.49 8.91
C ARG A 38 -11.11 11.50 10.12
N GLY A 39 -11.03 10.39 10.87
CA GLY A 39 -10.10 10.25 11.98
C GLY A 39 -8.64 10.13 11.53
N VAL A 40 -7.71 10.53 12.39
CA VAL A 40 -6.26 10.45 12.15
C VAL A 40 -5.76 9.01 12.11
N PHE A 41 -6.47 8.09 12.77
CA PHE A 41 -6.10 6.68 12.87
C PHE A 41 -6.15 5.92 11.51
N PRO A 42 -7.26 5.95 10.74
CA PRO A 42 -7.30 5.30 9.43
C PRO A 42 -6.35 5.91 8.39
N TYR A 43 -5.99 7.19 8.53
CA TYR A 43 -5.06 7.86 7.61
C TYR A 43 -3.66 7.23 7.61
N ARG A 44 -3.21 6.70 8.76
CA ARG A 44 -1.90 6.04 8.87
C ARG A 44 -1.86 4.71 8.12
N GLY A 45 -2.93 3.93 8.19
CA GLY A 45 -3.05 2.68 7.43
C GLY A 45 -3.09 2.95 5.93
N LEU A 46 -3.91 3.92 5.51
CA LEU A 46 -4.04 4.30 4.11
C LEU A 46 -2.73 4.85 3.53
N LYS A 47 -1.99 5.67 4.28
CA LYS A 47 -0.68 6.18 3.84
C LYS A 47 0.34 5.05 3.64
N LYS A 48 0.37 4.07 4.55
CA LYS A 48 1.23 2.88 4.40
C LYS A 48 0.85 2.06 3.18
N GLU A 49 -0.44 1.88 2.95
CA GLU A 49 -0.95 1.13 1.80
C GLU A 49 -0.58 1.82 0.48
N VAL A 50 -0.75 3.14 0.39
CA VAL A 50 -0.31 3.93 -0.77
C VAL A 50 1.21 3.79 -0.99
N GLN A 51 2.01 3.81 0.08
CA GLN A 51 3.46 3.59 -0.04
C GLN A 51 3.81 2.19 -0.53
N ARG A 52 3.12 1.16 -0.01
CA ARG A 52 3.29 -0.23 -0.42
C ARG A 52 2.98 -0.41 -1.91
N LEU A 53 1.81 0.06 -2.34
CA LEU A 53 1.37 -0.02 -3.73
C LEU A 53 2.31 0.74 -4.67
N ASN A 54 2.82 1.90 -4.27
CA ASN A 54 3.80 2.65 -5.09
C ASN A 54 5.12 1.88 -5.25
N THR A 55 5.61 1.25 -4.20
CA THR A 55 6.83 0.43 -4.28
C THR A 55 6.59 -0.79 -5.16
N GLU A 56 5.48 -1.48 -4.98
CA GLU A 56 5.10 -2.64 -5.81
C GLU A 56 4.96 -2.27 -7.28
N ASN A 57 4.32 -1.13 -7.58
CA ASN A 57 4.19 -0.63 -8.95
C ASN A 57 5.55 -0.36 -9.59
N LYS A 58 6.48 0.28 -8.87
CA LYS A 58 7.84 0.52 -9.36
C LYS A 58 8.59 -0.79 -9.66
N THR A 59 8.49 -1.77 -8.76
CA THR A 59 9.11 -3.08 -8.98
C THR A 59 8.53 -3.77 -10.22
N LEU A 60 7.21 -3.77 -10.39
CA LEU A 60 6.55 -4.35 -11.56
C LEU A 60 6.92 -3.62 -12.86
N GLN A 61 7.02 -2.29 -12.82
CA GLN A 61 7.48 -1.50 -13.96
C GLN A 61 8.90 -1.87 -14.38
N GLN A 62 9.81 -2.04 -13.41
CA GLN A 62 11.18 -2.46 -13.70
C GLN A 62 11.21 -3.87 -14.30
N GLN A 63 10.46 -4.82 -13.71
CA GLN A 63 10.34 -6.18 -14.25
C GLN A 63 9.77 -6.18 -15.68
N ASN A 64 8.78 -5.34 -15.96
CA ASN A 64 8.24 -5.22 -17.31
C ASN A 64 9.28 -4.73 -18.32
N VAL A 65 10.13 -3.78 -17.94
CA VAL A 65 11.23 -3.31 -18.81
C VAL A 65 12.24 -4.42 -19.05
N GLU A 66 12.65 -5.14 -18.01
CA GLU A 66 13.60 -6.26 -18.11
C GLU A 66 13.05 -7.38 -18.99
N LEU A 67 11.78 -7.75 -18.79
CA LEU A 67 11.10 -8.77 -19.59
C LEU A 67 10.94 -8.33 -21.06
N ALA A 68 10.63 -7.06 -21.31
CA ALA A 68 10.54 -6.54 -22.68
C ALA A 68 11.90 -6.63 -23.41
N GLN A 69 12.99 -6.29 -22.73
CA GLN A 69 14.35 -6.43 -23.26
C GLN A 69 14.73 -7.90 -23.48
N GLU A 70 14.32 -8.80 -22.59
CA GLU A 70 14.53 -10.24 -22.78
C GLU A 70 13.75 -10.76 -24.00
N ILE A 71 12.49 -10.36 -24.17
CA ILE A 71 11.69 -10.70 -25.36
C ILE A 71 12.35 -10.18 -26.63
N GLU A 72 12.88 -8.96 -26.62
CA GLU A 72 13.57 -8.37 -27.77
C GLU A 72 14.81 -9.19 -28.14
N ARG A 73 15.66 -9.52 -27.15
CA ARG A 73 16.84 -10.37 -27.36
C ARG A 73 16.46 -11.75 -27.88
N LEU A 74 15.45 -12.39 -27.31
CA LEU A 74 14.99 -13.70 -27.79
C LEU A 74 14.49 -13.68 -29.24
N LYS A 75 13.94 -12.56 -29.71
CA LYS A 75 13.40 -12.44 -31.07
C LYS A 75 14.45 -12.04 -32.11
N HIS A 76 15.42 -11.23 -31.71
CA HIS A 76 16.32 -10.56 -32.66
C HIS A 76 17.79 -10.97 -32.51
N ASP A 77 18.16 -11.61 -31.40
CA ASP A 77 19.51 -12.14 -31.17
C ASP A 77 19.47 -13.68 -31.23
N GLU A 78 19.78 -14.22 -32.41
CA GLU A 78 19.82 -15.66 -32.65
C GLU A 78 20.85 -16.38 -31.78
N ALA A 79 21.98 -15.74 -31.47
CA ALA A 79 23.03 -16.33 -30.65
C ALA A 79 22.58 -16.45 -29.19
N TYR A 80 21.93 -15.40 -28.66
CA TYR A 80 21.32 -15.44 -27.32
C TYR A 80 20.22 -16.50 -27.23
N PHE A 81 19.36 -16.60 -28.25
CA PHE A 81 18.31 -17.61 -28.29
C PHE A 81 18.89 -19.04 -28.31
N GLU A 82 19.88 -19.30 -29.17
CA GLU A 82 20.54 -20.61 -29.27
C GLU A 82 21.24 -20.98 -27.97
N GLN A 83 21.98 -20.04 -27.37
CA GLN A 83 22.62 -20.25 -26.08
C GLN A 83 21.59 -20.60 -25.00
N LEU A 84 20.50 -19.85 -24.90
CA LEU A 84 19.46 -20.11 -23.90
C LEU A 84 18.78 -21.47 -24.13
N ALA A 85 18.53 -21.84 -25.39
CA ALA A 85 17.97 -23.14 -25.76
C ALA A 85 18.87 -24.30 -25.32
N ARG A 86 20.19 -24.16 -25.47
CA ARG A 86 21.18 -25.13 -25.01
C ARG A 86 21.25 -25.17 -23.48
N ASP A 87 21.39 -24.01 -22.84
CA ASP A 87 21.65 -23.92 -21.39
C ASP A 87 20.42 -24.30 -20.55
N LYS A 88 19.22 -23.83 -20.92
CA LYS A 88 17.99 -24.09 -20.14
C LYS A 88 17.28 -25.38 -20.52
N PHE A 89 17.36 -25.78 -21.78
CA PHE A 89 16.55 -26.89 -22.31
C PHE A 89 17.38 -28.04 -22.87
N GLY A 90 18.71 -27.93 -22.92
CA GLY A 90 19.59 -28.97 -23.46
C GLY A 90 19.37 -29.24 -24.95
N LEU A 91 18.79 -28.28 -25.68
CA LEU A 91 18.46 -28.46 -27.09
C LEU A 91 19.72 -28.44 -27.96
N LEU A 92 19.70 -29.23 -29.02
CA LEU A 92 20.78 -29.40 -29.99
C LEU A 92 20.24 -29.10 -31.39
N LYS A 93 21.13 -28.68 -32.30
CA LYS A 93 20.77 -28.60 -33.72
C LYS A 93 20.58 -30.01 -34.28
N LYS A 94 19.86 -30.12 -35.40
CA LYS A 94 19.55 -31.41 -36.05
C LYS A 94 20.79 -32.25 -36.38
N ASN A 95 21.95 -31.61 -36.51
CA ASN A 95 23.23 -32.21 -36.90
C ASN A 95 24.21 -32.31 -35.72
N GLU A 96 23.74 -32.23 -34.48
CA GLU A 96 24.58 -32.32 -33.27
C GLU A 96 24.16 -33.50 -32.39
N GLU A 97 25.14 -34.15 -31.76
CA GLU A 97 24.96 -35.29 -30.85
C GLU A 97 25.60 -35.00 -29.50
N VAL A 98 24.98 -35.45 -28.40
CA VAL A 98 25.54 -35.35 -27.04
C VAL A 98 26.14 -36.69 -26.64
N TYR A 99 27.39 -36.64 -26.17
CA TYR A 99 28.11 -37.79 -25.65
C TYR A 99 28.21 -37.69 -24.12
N GLU A 100 27.50 -38.56 -23.40
CA GLU A 100 27.66 -38.70 -21.95
C GLU A 100 28.83 -39.64 -21.62
N LEU A 101 29.95 -39.07 -21.18
CA LEU A 101 31.10 -39.85 -20.73
C LEU A 101 30.87 -40.30 -19.28
N ARG A 102 30.45 -41.55 -19.09
CA ARG A 102 30.43 -42.18 -17.76
C ARG A 102 31.87 -42.37 -17.27
N LYS A 103 32.26 -41.66 -16.21
CA LYS A 103 33.52 -41.94 -15.49
C LYS A 103 33.43 -43.29 -14.79
N LYS A 104 34.47 -44.12 -14.97
CA LYS A 104 34.69 -45.38 -14.22
C LYS A 104 35.04 -45.10 -12.76
#